data_AF-A0A517YK91-F1
#
_entry.id   AF-A0A517YK91-F1
#
_cell.length_a   1.000
_cell.length_b   1.000
_cell.length_c   1.000
_cell.angle_alpha   90.00
_cell.angle_beta   90.00
_cell.angle_gamma   90.00
#
_symmetry.space_group_name_H-M   'P 1'
#
loop_
_entity.id
_entity.type
_entity.pdbx_description
1 polymer ?
#
loop_
_entity_poly.entity_id
_entity_poly.type
_entity_poly.pdbx_seq_one_letter_code
_entity_poly.pdbx_strand_id
1 'polypeptide(L)'
;MSLLPPTKVGKLQATLHAKAKESPSYRFYALYDKMYRADLLWHAFRICQVNGGAAGVDGQTFDDIEEYGTKKWLVELAEELRTHRYHPEPVRRVHIPKAGKPGATRPLGIPTIRTRVVMTAAMLVLEPIFETDLQPC
;
A
#
# COMPACT_ATOMS: atom_id res chain seq x y z
N MET A 1 13.87 -3.84 -2.31
CA MET A 1 14.60 -3.42 -1.09
C MET A 1 13.58 -2.96 -0.07
N SER A 2 13.71 -3.35 1.20
CA SER A 2 12.84 -2.85 2.28
C SER A 2 13.27 -1.42 2.64
N LEU A 3 12.35 -0.45 2.48
CA LEU A 3 12.56 0.91 2.95
C LEU A 3 12.28 0.95 4.45
N LEU A 4 13.21 1.49 5.23
CA LEU A 4 12.97 1.70 6.64
C LEU A 4 11.79 2.68 6.86
N PRO A 5 10.83 2.35 7.74
CA PRO A 5 9.71 3.23 8.00
C PRO A 5 10.17 4.49 8.74
N PRO A 6 9.55 5.65 8.47
CA PRO A 6 9.74 6.84 9.30
C PRO A 6 9.43 6.54 10.78
N THR A 7 10.09 7.21 11.72
CA THR A 7 9.96 6.95 13.16
C THR A 7 8.50 6.89 13.65
N LYS A 8 7.64 7.79 13.14
CA LYS A 8 6.21 7.84 13.50
C LYS A 8 5.39 6.65 12.94
N VAL A 9 5.78 6.12 11.79
CA VAL A 9 5.17 4.92 11.18
C VAL A 9 5.66 3.67 11.91
N GLY A 10 6.97 3.56 12.16
CA GLY A 10 7.54 2.46 12.94
C GLY A 10 6.97 2.38 14.36
N LYS A 11 6.78 3.52 15.04
CA LYS A 11 6.13 3.56 16.36
C LYS A 11 4.67 3.09 16.31
N LEU A 12 3.92 3.44 15.26
CA LEU A 12 2.55 2.94 15.05
C LEU A 12 2.58 1.41 14.92
N GLN A 13 3.43 0.87 14.05
CA GLN A 13 3.54 -0.56 13.81
C GLN A 13 3.94 -1.32 15.08
N ALA A 14 4.96 -0.85 15.80
CA ALA A 14 5.39 -1.45 17.06
C ALA A 14 4.27 -1.45 18.12
N THR A 15 3.46 -0.39 18.17
CA THR A 15 2.33 -0.30 19.11
C THR A 15 1.22 -1.28 18.75
N LEU A 16 0.87 -1.39 17.46
CA LEU A 16 -0.14 -2.33 16.98
C LEU A 16 0.31 -3.78 17.24
N HIS A 17 1.55 -4.11 16.91
CA HIS A 17 2.13 -5.44 17.12
C HIS A 17 2.20 -5.80 18.61
N ALA A 18 2.68 -4.88 19.47
CA ALA A 18 2.72 -5.12 20.90
C ALA A 18 1.32 -5.39 21.47
N LYS A 19 0.31 -4.64 21.02
CA LYS A 19 -1.08 -4.84 21.47
C LYS A 19 -1.68 -6.15 20.99
N ALA A 20 -1.44 -6.52 19.72
CA ALA A 20 -1.89 -7.79 19.16
C ALA A 20 -1.28 -8.97 19.91
N LYS A 21 0.02 -8.89 20.22
CA LYS A 21 0.75 -9.92 20.97
C LYS A 21 0.31 -10.03 22.44
N GLU A 22 0.07 -8.91 23.11
CA GLU A 22 -0.37 -8.88 24.51
C GLU A 22 -1.82 -9.36 24.67
N SER A 23 -2.69 -9.07 23.69
CA SER A 23 -4.12 -9.32 23.78
C SER A 23 -4.66 -9.92 22.47
N PRO A 24 -4.49 -11.24 22.23
CA PRO A 24 -4.87 -11.87 20.96
C PRO A 24 -6.36 -11.77 20.61
N SER A 25 -7.24 -11.64 21.60
CA SER A 25 -8.68 -11.44 21.41
C SER A 25 -9.09 -9.97 21.25
N TYR A 26 -8.13 -9.03 21.25
CA TYR A 26 -8.42 -7.60 21.15
C TYR A 26 -8.89 -7.22 19.75
N ARG A 27 -10.00 -6.46 19.69
CA ARG A 27 -10.53 -5.95 18.43
C ARG A 27 -10.07 -4.52 18.18
N PHE A 28 -9.41 -4.29 17.06
CA PHE A 28 -8.99 -2.96 16.61
C PHE A 28 -10.15 -2.25 15.90
N TYR A 29 -10.72 -1.22 16.54
CA TYR A 29 -11.88 -0.48 16.00
C TYR A 29 -11.50 0.75 15.14
N ALA A 30 -10.29 1.29 15.30
CA ALA A 30 -9.87 2.56 14.69
C ALA A 30 -8.56 2.39 13.88
N LEU A 31 -8.69 1.74 12.72
CA LEU A 31 -7.59 1.52 11.77
C LEU A 31 -7.70 2.37 10.52
N TYR A 32 -8.92 2.65 10.04
CA TYR A 32 -9.13 3.39 8.80
C TYR A 32 -8.53 4.80 8.84
N ASP A 33 -8.60 5.46 10.00
CA ASP A 33 -8.02 6.80 10.18
C ASP A 33 -6.50 6.82 10.06
N LYS A 34 -5.84 5.68 10.27
CA LYS A 34 -4.39 5.56 10.09
C LYS A 34 -4.02 5.55 8.62
N MET A 35 -4.89 5.03 7.74
CA MET A 35 -4.62 4.88 6.30
C MET A 35 -4.38 6.21 5.59
N TYR A 36 -5.02 7.30 6.02
CA TYR A 36 -4.88 8.62 5.41
C TYR A 36 -3.93 9.57 6.16
N ARG A 37 -3.11 9.05 7.07
CA ARG A 37 -2.03 9.85 7.68
C ARG A 37 -1.01 10.24 6.63
N ALA A 38 -0.61 11.52 6.63
CA ALA A 38 0.35 12.05 5.66
C ALA A 38 1.71 11.32 5.67
N ASP A 39 2.22 10.96 6.86
CA ASP A 39 3.48 10.23 6.99
C ASP A 39 3.38 8.78 6.48
N LEU A 40 2.24 8.14 6.71
CA LEU A 40 1.96 6.79 6.21
C LEU A 40 1.82 6.76 4.69
N LEU A 41 0.99 7.64 4.12
CA LEU A 41 0.76 7.70 2.67
C LEU A 41 2.04 8.07 1.92
N TRP A 42 2.87 8.96 2.47
CA TRP A 42 4.15 9.28 1.88
C TRP A 42 5.10 8.08 1.88
N HIS A 43 5.16 7.34 3.00
CA HIS A 43 5.98 6.13 3.06
C HIS A 43 5.47 5.03 2.10
N ALA A 44 4.15 4.83 2.04
CA ALA A 44 3.52 3.90 1.10
C ALA A 44 3.83 4.26 -0.35
N PHE A 45 3.75 5.54 -0.72
CA PHE A 45 4.14 6.03 -2.05
C PHE A 45 5.59 5.70 -2.37
N ARG A 46 6.52 5.94 -1.43
CA ARG A 46 7.94 5.62 -1.62
C ARG A 46 8.19 4.12 -1.81
N ILE A 47 7.49 3.28 -1.07
CA ILE A 47 7.55 1.82 -1.27
C ILE A 47 7.08 1.47 -2.69
N CYS A 48 5.95 2.01 -3.14
CA CYS A 48 5.45 1.80 -4.50
C CYS A 48 6.46 2.27 -5.56
N GLN A 49 7.08 3.44 -5.35
CA GLN A 49 8.07 4.01 -6.26
C GLN A 49 9.33 3.13 -6.38
N VAL A 50 9.85 2.62 -5.25
CA VAL A 50 11.02 1.71 -5.24
C VAL A 50 10.68 0.35 -5.85
N ASN A 51 9.46 -0.15 -5.65
CA ASN A 51 8.99 -1.37 -6.30
C ASN A 51 8.79 -1.18 -7.81
N GLY A 52 8.62 0.07 -8.27
CA GLY A 52 8.42 0.42 -9.67
C GLY A 52 7.17 -0.23 -10.25
N GLY A 53 7.26 -0.73 -11.47
CA GLY A 53 6.17 -1.40 -12.17
C GLY A 53 5.32 -0.47 -13.02
N ALA A 54 4.68 -1.05 -14.03
CA ALA A 54 3.95 -0.31 -15.06
C ALA A 54 2.69 0.39 -14.53
N ALA A 55 2.22 1.38 -15.28
CA ALA A 55 0.98 2.09 -15.02
C ALA A 55 -0.25 1.16 -15.06
N GLY A 56 -1.31 1.55 -14.37
CA GLY A 56 -2.59 0.85 -14.33
C GLY A 56 -3.44 1.16 -15.57
N VAL A 57 -4.77 1.10 -15.43
CA VAL A 57 -5.71 1.41 -16.51
C VAL A 57 -5.78 2.90 -16.85
N ASP A 58 -5.43 3.75 -15.87
CA ASP A 58 -5.38 5.21 -15.95
C ASP A 58 -4.16 5.75 -16.71
N GLY A 59 -3.15 4.91 -16.94
CA GLY A 59 -1.93 5.30 -17.64
C GLY A 59 -0.96 6.18 -16.83
N GLN A 60 -1.34 6.63 -15.63
CA GLN A 60 -0.52 7.48 -14.78
C GLN A 60 0.77 6.77 -14.33
N THR A 61 1.90 7.43 -14.55
CA THR A 61 3.24 7.01 -14.15
C THR A 61 3.71 7.76 -12.90
N PHE A 62 4.85 7.34 -12.33
CA PHE A 62 5.44 8.08 -11.20
C PHE A 62 5.97 9.46 -11.64
N ASP A 63 6.47 9.57 -12.87
CA ASP A 63 6.96 10.84 -13.43
C ASP A 63 5.82 11.85 -13.57
N ASP A 64 4.63 11.41 -14.03
CA ASP A 64 3.43 12.26 -14.10
C ASP A 64 3.02 12.79 -12.71
N ILE A 65 3.17 11.97 -11.66
CA ILE A 65 2.85 12.36 -10.28
C ILE A 65 3.89 13.33 -9.72
N GLU A 66 5.16 13.16 -10.06
CA GLU A 66 6.23 14.08 -9.69
C GLU A 66 6.03 15.45 -10.35
N GLU A 67 5.71 15.47 -11.66
CA GLU A 67 5.40 16.70 -12.39
C GLU A 67 4.16 17.41 -11.83
N TYR A 68 3.09 16.67 -11.51
CA TYR A 68 1.89 17.23 -10.88
C TYR A 68 2.16 17.74 -9.45
N GLY A 69 3.18 17.22 -8.79
CA GLY A 69 3.56 17.51 -7.42
C GLY A 69 3.06 16.45 -6.44
N THR A 70 3.95 15.53 -6.06
CA THR A 70 3.68 14.38 -5.19
C THR A 70 2.97 14.77 -3.89
N LYS A 71 3.38 15.88 -3.25
CA LYS A 71 2.76 16.32 -1.99
C LYS A 71 1.29 16.67 -2.18
N LYS A 72 0.96 17.38 -3.27
CA LYS A 72 -0.40 17.78 -3.61
C LYS A 72 -1.25 16.54 -3.88
N TRP A 73 -0.74 15.64 -4.72
CA TRP A 73 -1.36 14.36 -5.04
C TRP A 73 -1.69 13.52 -3.80
N LEU A 74 -0.76 13.44 -2.84
CA LEU A 74 -0.96 12.69 -1.59
C LEU A 74 -2.00 13.36 -0.68
N VAL A 75 -2.07 14.69 -0.64
CA VAL A 75 -3.10 15.42 0.13
C VAL A 75 -4.49 15.17 -0.45
N GLU A 76 -4.63 15.18 -1.77
CA GLU A 76 -5.90 14.87 -2.45
C GLU A 76 -6.35 13.42 -2.17
N LEU A 77 -5.42 12.47 -2.25
CA LEU A 77 -5.70 11.08 -1.90
C LEU A 77 -6.10 10.91 -0.42
N ALA A 78 -5.39 11.58 0.50
CA ALA A 78 -5.72 11.55 1.91
C ALA A 78 -7.13 12.08 2.18
N GLU A 79 -7.51 13.17 1.50
CA GLU A 79 -8.83 13.79 1.64
C GLU A 79 -9.95 12.88 1.11
N GLU A 80 -9.76 12.22 -0.02
CA GLU A 80 -10.72 11.25 -0.54
C GLU A 80 -10.91 10.04 0.37
N LEU A 81 -9.83 9.53 0.97
CA LEU A 81 -9.92 8.47 1.97
C LEU A 81 -10.67 8.98 3.21
N ARG A 82 -10.28 10.13 3.74
CA ARG A 82 -10.90 10.73 4.94
C ARG A 82 -12.40 10.96 4.76
N THR A 83 -12.83 11.31 3.56
CA THR A 83 -14.23 11.57 3.21
C THR A 83 -14.95 10.36 2.63
N HIS A 84 -14.33 9.18 2.61
CA HIS A 84 -14.89 7.94 2.07
C HIS A 84 -15.31 8.03 0.59
N ARG A 85 -14.69 8.94 -0.18
CA ARG A 85 -14.95 9.12 -1.61
C ARG A 85 -13.98 8.35 -2.50
N TYR A 86 -12.89 7.83 -1.94
CA TYR A 86 -11.95 7.01 -2.68
C TYR A 86 -12.66 5.76 -3.26
N HIS A 87 -12.52 5.57 -4.57
CA HIS A 87 -12.99 4.38 -5.27
C HIS A 87 -11.83 3.75 -6.06
N PRO A 88 -11.50 2.47 -5.85
CA PRO A 88 -10.43 1.82 -6.60
C PRO A 88 -10.85 1.64 -8.06
N GLU A 89 -9.91 1.88 -8.97
CA GLU A 89 -10.13 1.66 -10.40
C GLU A 89 -9.93 0.19 -10.79
N PRO A 90 -10.50 -0.26 -11.92
CA PRO A 90 -10.26 -1.60 -12.45
C PRO A 90 -8.76 -1.90 -12.62
N VAL A 91 -8.37 -3.15 -12.38
CA VAL A 91 -6.98 -3.58 -12.59
C VAL A 91 -6.70 -3.83 -14.08
N ARG A 92 -5.55 -3.36 -14.57
CA ARG A 92 -5.12 -3.60 -15.96
C ARG A 92 -4.60 -5.02 -16.10
N ARG A 93 -5.20 -5.81 -17.00
CA ARG A 93 -4.77 -7.19 -17.26
C ARG A 93 -3.62 -7.22 -18.27
N VAL A 94 -2.53 -7.90 -17.92
CA VAL A 94 -1.43 -8.22 -18.84
C VAL A 94 -1.07 -9.70 -18.75
N HIS A 95 -0.55 -10.28 -19.83
CA HIS A 95 -0.06 -11.66 -19.84
C HIS A 95 1.45 -11.65 -19.82
N ILE A 96 2.06 -12.28 -18.80
CA ILE A 96 3.50 -12.40 -18.68
C ILE A 96 3.95 -13.86 -18.84
N PRO A 97 5.10 -14.14 -19.47
CA PRO A 97 5.59 -15.50 -19.66
C PRO A 97 5.75 -16.26 -18.33
N LYS A 98 5.40 -17.54 -18.29
CA LYS A 98 5.72 -18.42 -17.16
C LYS A 98 7.20 -18.78 -17.21
N ALA A 99 7.91 -18.60 -16.09
CA ALA A 99 9.29 -19.02 -15.97
C ALA A 99 9.41 -20.53 -16.25
N GLY A 100 10.36 -20.93 -17.10
CA GLY A 100 10.62 -22.33 -17.45
C GLY A 100 9.54 -23.02 -18.30
N LYS A 101 8.53 -22.31 -18.82
CA LYS A 101 7.48 -22.89 -19.70
C LYS A 101 7.30 -22.05 -20.97
N PRO A 102 8.11 -22.29 -22.02
CA PRO A 102 8.01 -21.57 -23.30
C PRO A 102 6.60 -21.65 -23.90
N GLY A 103 6.10 -20.53 -24.42
CA GLY A 103 4.75 -20.42 -24.98
C GLY A 103 3.61 -20.32 -23.97
N ALA A 104 3.85 -20.59 -22.68
CA ALA A 104 2.83 -20.45 -21.64
C ALA A 104 2.90 -19.08 -20.95
N THR A 105 1.75 -18.44 -20.76
CA THR A 105 1.64 -17.16 -20.03
C THR A 105 0.86 -17.32 -18.72
N ARG A 106 1.00 -16.35 -17.82
CA ARG A 106 0.14 -16.15 -16.65
C ARG A 106 -0.46 -14.74 -16.68
N PRO A 107 -1.74 -14.59 -16.32
CA PRO A 107 -2.31 -13.26 -16.18
C PRO A 107 -1.73 -12.55 -14.95
N LEU A 108 -1.43 -11.27 -15.09
CA LEU A 108 -1.09 -10.36 -14.01
C LEU A 108 -2.10 -9.20 -14.05
N GLY A 109 -2.59 -8.81 -12.87
CA GLY A 109 -3.36 -7.58 -12.70
C GLY A 109 -2.44 -6.47 -12.21
N ILE A 110 -2.45 -5.34 -12.90
CA ILE A 110 -1.67 -4.16 -12.55
C ILE A 110 -2.66 -3.07 -12.07
N PRO A 111 -2.73 -2.79 -10.76
CA PRO A 111 -3.53 -1.70 -10.24
C PRO A 111 -2.93 -0.33 -10.61
N THR A 112 -3.74 0.73 -10.55
CA THR A 112 -3.27 2.11 -10.69
C THR A 112 -2.31 2.48 -9.56
N ILE A 113 -1.43 3.46 -9.76
CA ILE A 113 -0.49 3.90 -8.70
C ILE A 113 -1.27 4.32 -7.46
N ARG A 114 -2.37 5.06 -7.66
CA ARG A 114 -3.32 5.43 -6.60
C ARG A 114 -3.74 4.23 -5.76
N THR A 115 -4.19 3.16 -6.43
CA THR A 115 -4.62 1.93 -5.78
C THR A 115 -3.48 1.22 -5.06
N ARG A 116 -2.29 1.17 -5.66
CA ARG A 116 -1.10 0.57 -5.03
C ARG A 116 -0.72 1.29 -3.73
N VAL A 117 -0.74 2.62 -3.72
CA VAL A 117 -0.45 3.40 -2.51
C VAL A 117 -1.45 3.10 -1.40
N VAL A 118 -2.75 3.04 -1.71
CA VAL A 118 -3.79 2.72 -0.73
C VAL A 118 -3.63 1.29 -0.19
N MET A 119 -3.36 0.32 -1.07
CA MET A 119 -3.09 -1.07 -0.67
C MET A 119 -1.85 -1.17 0.23
N THR A 120 -0.77 -0.49 -0.11
CA THR A 120 0.45 -0.45 0.71
C THR A 120 0.20 0.25 2.05
N ALA A 121 -0.57 1.34 2.08
CA ALA A 121 -0.96 1.98 3.33
C ALA A 121 -1.79 1.05 4.22
N ALA A 122 -2.74 0.30 3.66
CA ALA A 122 -3.49 -0.72 4.39
C ALA A 122 -2.56 -1.83 4.92
N MET A 123 -1.66 -2.34 4.08
CA MET A 123 -0.67 -3.35 4.46
C MET A 123 0.16 -2.88 5.65
N LEU A 124 0.73 -1.67 5.60
CA LEU A 124 1.56 -1.13 6.69
C LEU A 124 0.82 -1.03 8.03
N VAL A 125 -0.50 -0.87 8.02
CA VAL A 125 -1.35 -0.81 9.23
C VAL A 125 -1.74 -2.21 9.71
N LEU A 126 -2.02 -3.14 8.80
CA LEU A 126 -2.56 -4.46 9.11
C LEU A 126 -1.47 -5.50 9.42
N GLU A 127 -0.35 -5.45 8.71
CA GLU A 127 0.79 -6.36 8.85
C GLU A 127 1.24 -6.55 10.30
N PRO A 128 1.51 -5.50 11.13
CA PRO A 128 1.93 -5.70 12.51
C PRO A 128 0.89 -6.42 13.39
N ILE A 129 -0.39 -6.41 13.00
CA ILE A 129 -1.46 -7.12 13.70
C ILE A 129 -1.44 -8.59 13.30
N PHE A 130 -1.34 -8.88 12.00
CA PHE A 130 -1.38 -10.25 11.50
C PHE A 130 -0.08 -11.03 11.73
N GLU A 131 1.07 -10.34 11.79
CA GLU A 131 2.36 -10.98 12.06
C GLU A 131 2.36 -11.80 13.36
N THR A 132 1.57 -11.44 14.36
CA THR A 132 1.49 -12.19 15.62
C THR A 132 0.79 -13.54 15.48
N ASP A 133 -0.04 -13.71 14.45
CA ASP A 133 -0.87 -14.90 14.22
C ASP A 133 -0.26 -15.81 13.15
N LEU A 134 0.70 -15.32 12.36
CA LEU A 134 1.38 -16.10 11.35
C LEU A 134 2.32 -17.12 11.98
N GLN A 135 2.38 -18.31 11.39
CA GLN A 135 3.30 -19.36 11.84
C GLN A 135 4.76 -18.91 11.62
N PRO A 136 5.65 -19.13 12.60
CA PRO A 136 7.09 -18.95 12.39
C PRO A 136 7.57 -19.81 11.23
N CYS A 137 8.41 -19.24 10.37
CA CYS A 137 9.06 -19.92 9.26
C CYS A 137 10.27 -20.75 9.69
#